data_AF-A0A9D2DBR8-F1
#
_entry.id   AF-A0A9D2DBR8-F1
#
_cell.length_a   1.000
_cell.length_b   1.000
_cell.length_c   1.000
_cell.angle_alpha   90.00
_cell.angle_beta   90.00
_cell.angle_gamma   90.00
#
_symmetry.space_group_name_H-M   'P 1'
#
loop_
_entity.id
_entity.type
_entity.pdbx_description
1 polymer ?
#
loop_
_entity_poly.entity_id
_entity_poly.type
_entity_poly.pdbx_seq_one_letter_code
_entity_poly.pdbx_strand_id
1 'polypeptide(L)' 'MKGKGISTYKLINTYNFNKGTLYHLKRGDNVNIATLAVLCQILECRIEDVVEIIY' A
#
# COMPACT_ATOMS: atom_id res chain seq x y z
N MET A 1 1.45 -7.01 -0.14
CA MET A 1 2.27 -6.99 1.11
C MET A 1 2.80 -8.36 1.51
N LYS A 2 1.95 -9.34 1.86
CA LYS A 2 2.40 -10.68 2.30
C LYS A 2 3.35 -11.36 1.31
N GLY A 3 3.04 -11.31 0.01
CA GLY A 3 3.90 -11.88 -1.05
C GLY A 3 5.29 -11.23 -1.19
N LYS A 4 5.51 -10.04 -0.60
CA LYS A 4 6.82 -9.35 -0.59
C LYS A 4 7.50 -9.42 0.79
N GLY A 5 6.94 -10.16 1.75
CA GLY A 5 7.49 -10.26 3.11
C GLY A 5 7.50 -8.94 3.92
N ILE A 6 6.76 -7.92 3.47
CA ILE A 6 6.73 -6.61 4.14
C ILE A 6 5.56 -6.56 5.12
N SER A 7 5.89 -6.36 6.41
CA SER A 7 4.91 -6.20 7.47
C SER A 7 4.40 -4.75 7.56
N THR A 8 3.22 -4.56 8.14
CA THR A 8 2.65 -3.24 8.41
C THR A 8 3.51 -2.43 9.37
N TYR A 9 4.19 -3.12 10.31
CA TYR A 9 5.15 -2.49 11.20
C TYR A 9 6.36 -1.95 10.42
N LYS A 10 6.87 -2.72 9.45
CA LYS A 10 7.99 -2.27 8.59
C LYS A 10 7.59 -1.06 7.74
N LEU A 11 6.37 -1.03 7.19
CA LEU A 11 5.86 0.15 6.47
C LEU A 11 5.89 1.41 7.35
N ILE A 12 5.38 1.33 8.58
CA ILE A 12 5.29 2.51 9.46
C ILE A 12 6.68 2.92 9.96
N ASN A 13 7.50 1.99 10.44
CA ASN A 13 8.73 2.34 11.15
C ASN A 13 9.95 2.49 10.23
N THR A 14 10.00 1.76 9.11
CA THR A 14 11.15 1.82 8.18
C THR A 14 10.88 2.77 7.03
N TYR A 15 9.69 2.72 6.45
CA TYR A 15 9.32 3.55 5.30
C TYR A 15 8.53 4.80 5.68
N ASN A 16 8.37 5.06 6.98
CA ASN A 16 7.63 6.18 7.54
C ASN A 16 6.22 6.34 6.94
N PHE A 17 5.59 5.22 6.59
CA PHE A 17 4.31 5.20 5.90
C PHE A 17 3.19 5.62 6.86
N ASN A 18 2.27 6.47 6.37
CA ASN A 18 1.21 7.03 7.20
C ASN A 18 0.31 5.91 7.76
N LYS A 19 0.20 5.85 9.10
CA LYS A 19 -0.59 4.85 9.81
C LYS A 19 -2.09 4.95 9.52
N GLY A 20 -2.62 6.16 9.35
CA GLY A 20 -4.02 6.40 8.99
C GLY A 20 -4.32 5.91 7.58
N THR A 21 -3.46 6.20 6.62
CA THR A 21 -3.56 5.66 5.25
C THR A 21 -3.50 4.14 5.23
N LEU A 22 -2.60 3.53 6.02
CA LEU A 22 -2.54 2.08 6.15
C LEU A 22 -3.80 1.48 6.79
N TYR A 23 -4.43 2.22 7.71
CA TYR A 23 -5.70 1.83 8.32
C TYR A 23 -6.83 1.81 7.27
N HIS A 24 -6.94 2.84 6.44
CA HIS A 24 -7.89 2.90 5.32
C HIS A 24 -7.66 1.77 4.30
N LEU A 25 -6.41 1.53 3.89
CA LEU A 25 -6.04 0.45 2.98
C LEU A 25 -6.48 -0.93 3.49
N LYS A 26 -6.33 -1.21 4.79
CA LYS A 26 -6.76 -2.49 5.38
C LYS A 26 -8.26 -2.72 5.36
N ARG A 27 -9.05 -1.64 5.32
CA ARG A 27 -10.51 -1.69 5.30
C ARG A 27 -11.07 -1.70 3.87
N GLY A 28 -10.22 -1.51 2.87
CA GLY A 28 -10.66 -1.30 1.48
C GLY A 28 -11.33 0.06 1.29
N ASP A 29 -11.01 1.05 2.15
CA ASP A 29 -11.51 2.40 1.97
C ASP A 29 -10.80 3.09 0.78
N ASN A 30 -11.38 4.19 0.28
CA ASN A 30 -10.81 4.96 -0.81
C ASN A 30 -9.40 5.48 -0.48
N VAL A 31 -8.51 5.37 -1.46
CA VAL A 31 -7.15 5.91 -1.41
C VAL A 31 -6.83 6.66 -2.69
N ASN A 32 -5.93 7.64 -2.59
CA ASN A 32 -5.49 8.37 -3.77
C ASN A 32 -4.38 7.61 -4.53
N ILE A 33 -4.26 7.92 -5.83
CA ILE A 33 -3.24 7.33 -6.70
C ILE A 33 -1.82 7.61 -6.20
N ALA A 34 -1.57 8.78 -5.61
CA ALA A 34 -0.26 9.11 -5.04
C ALA A 34 0.15 8.13 -3.92
N THR A 35 -0.79 7.74 -3.05
CA THR A 35 -0.58 6.75 -2.00
C THR A 35 -0.21 5.40 -2.60
N LEU A 36 -0.96 4.97 -3.62
CA LEU A 36 -0.71 3.71 -4.29
C LEU A 36 0.65 3.72 -4.99
N ALA A 37 1.06 4.83 -5.61
CA ALA A 37 2.38 4.98 -6.21
C ALA A 37 3.52 4.83 -5.18
N VAL A 38 3.41 5.52 -4.03
CA VAL A 38 4.38 5.37 -2.92
C VAL A 38 4.41 3.93 -2.41
N LEU A 39 3.24 3.32 -2.23
CA LEU A 39 3.14 1.92 -1.80
C LEU A 39 3.79 0.98 -2.82
N CYS A 40 3.59 1.20 -4.11
CA CYS A 40 4.20 0.43 -5.19
C CYS A 40 5.71 0.58 -5.22
N GLN A 41 6.23 1.78 -4.99
CA GLN A 41 7.67 2.03 -4.89
C GLN A 41 8.29 1.25 -3.72
N ILE A 42 7.61 1.22 -2.55
CA ILE A 42 8.09 0.46 -1.37
C ILE A 42 8.04 -1.06 -1.62
N LEU A 43 6.99 -1.54 -2.29
CA LEU A 43 6.77 -2.96 -2.54
C LEU A 43 7.49 -3.47 -3.80
N GLU A 44 8.13 -2.58 -4.55
CA GLU A 44 8.72 -2.86 -5.87
C GLU A 44 7.72 -3.61 -6.76
N CYS A 45 6.55 -3.00 -6.96
CA CYS A 45 5.50 -3.53 -7.83
C CYS A 45 4.98 -2.45 -8.77
N ARG A 46 4.22 -2.88 -9.77
CA ARG A 46 3.50 -1.97 -10.67
C ARG A 46 2.11 -1.70 -10.11
N ILE A 47 1.47 -0.64 -10.59
CA ILE A 47 0.17 -0.20 -10.07
C ILE A 47 -0.93 -1.23 -10.35
N GLU A 48 -0.85 -1.88 -11.51
CA GLU A 48 -1.71 -2.98 -11.92
C GLU A 48 -1.58 -4.24 -11.06
N ASP A 49 -0.48 -4.38 -10.30
CA ASP A 49 -0.29 -5.54 -9.42
C ASP A 49 -1.06 -5.39 -8.08
N VAL A 50 -1.60 -4.20 -7.78
CA VAL A 50 -2.26 -3.88 -6.50
C VAL A 50 -3.67 -3.29 -6.63
N VAL A 51 -4.13 -2.99 -7.84
CA VAL A 51 -5.48 -2.48 -8.12
C VAL A 51 -6.17 -3.38 -9.13
N GLU A 52 -7.44 -3.69 -8.86
CA GLU A 52 -8.34 -4.36 -9.80
C GLU A 52 -9.51 -3.43 -10.10
N ILE A 53 -9.78 -3.19 -11.38
CA ILE A 53 -10.95 -2.43 -11.83
C ILE A 53 -12.02 -3.45 -12.21
N ILE A 54 -13.10 -3.47 -11.45
CA ILE A 54 -14.24 -4.38 -11.66
C ILE A 54 -15.33 -3.60 -12.40
N TYR A 55 -15.92 -4.21 -13.44
CA TYR A 55 -17.05 -3.69 -14.21
C TYR A 55 -18.37 -4.35 -13.82
#